data_AF-A0A1J8QG64-F1
#
_entry.id   AF-A0A1J8QG64-F1
#
_cell.length_a   1.000
_cell.length_b   1.000
_cell.length_c   1.000
_cell.angle_alpha   90.00
_cell.angle_beta   90.00
_cell.angle_gamma   90.00
#
_symmetry.space_group_name_H-M   'P 1'
#
loop_
_entity.id
_entity.type
_entity.pdbx_description
1 polymer ?
#
loop_
_entity_poly.entity_id
_entity_poly.type
_entity_poly.pdbx_seq_one_letter_code
_entity_poly.pdbx_strand_id
1 'polypeptide(L)'
;MDHPRTLLNNELQSKYGRALESHVRREIWSSGSPSSPMWHATIYINDMNYGHASAPTKGAAQDEAALQAYNNLRRERMAGGGY
;
A
#
# COMPACT_ATOMS: atom_id res chain seq x y z
N MET A 1 -4.46 -10.31 15.01
CA MET A 1 -4.55 -10.41 13.54
C MET A 1 -3.78 -9.22 12.98
N ASP A 2 -2.58 -9.46 12.46
CA ASP A 2 -1.76 -8.41 11.87
C ASP A 2 -2.44 -7.91 10.60
N HIS A 3 -2.97 -6.68 10.65
CA HIS A 3 -3.55 -6.05 9.47
C HIS A 3 -2.47 -5.93 8.38
N PRO A 4 -2.80 -6.13 7.11
CA PRO A 4 -1.84 -6.01 6.00
C PRO A 4 -1.15 -4.64 5.98
N ARG A 5 -1.82 -3.61 6.50
CA ARG A 5 -1.25 -2.27 6.73
C ARG A 5 -0.08 -2.28 7.72
N THR A 6 -0.17 -3.05 8.81
CA THR A 6 0.88 -3.18 9.82
C THR A 6 2.10 -3.91 9.26
N LEU A 7 1.88 -5.02 8.55
CA LEU A 7 2.95 -5.78 7.90
C LEU A 7 3.71 -4.93 6.88
N LEU A 8 2.97 -4.22 6.02
CA LEU A 8 3.55 -3.28 5.07
C LEU A 8 4.34 -2.17 5.80
N ASN A 9 3.78 -1.59 6.86
CA ASN A 9 4.45 -0.52 7.60
C ASN A 9 5.77 -0.99 8.22
N ASN A 10 5.80 -2.19 8.80
CA ASN A 10 7.00 -2.77 9.40
C ASN A 10 8.09 -3.03 8.35
N GLU A 11 7.74 -3.60 7.19
CA GLU A 11 8.71 -3.81 6.11
C GLU A 11 9.26 -2.47 5.57
N LEU A 12 8.39 -1.49 5.35
CA LEU A 12 8.82 -0.19 4.85
C LEU A 12 9.68 0.55 5.88
N GLN A 13 9.34 0.45 7.17
CA GLN A 13 10.17 1.00 8.24
C GLN A 13 11.52 0.30 8.32
N SER A 14 11.59 -1.02 8.10
CA SER A 14 12.86 -1.75 8.00
C SER A 14 13.70 -1.32 6.79
N LYS A 15 13.06 -1.02 5.65
CA LYS A 15 13.73 -0.65 4.40
C LYS A 15 14.18 0.82 4.36
N TYR A 16 13.33 1.75 4.78
CA TYR A 16 13.55 3.20 4.66
C TYR A 16 13.84 3.89 5.99
N GLY A 17 13.61 3.23 7.13
CA GLY A 17 13.85 3.80 8.46
C GLY A 17 13.09 5.11 8.66
N ARG A 18 13.83 6.16 9.02
CA ARG A 18 13.29 7.52 9.25
C ARG A 18 12.83 8.23 7.97
N ALA A 19 13.30 7.80 6.80
CA ALA A 19 12.92 8.38 5.51
C ALA A 19 11.61 7.81 4.96
N LEU A 20 10.96 6.90 5.69
CA LEU A 20 9.73 6.23 5.29
C LEU A 20 8.69 7.17 4.69
N GLU A 21 8.39 8.27 5.38
CA GLU A 21 7.36 9.24 4.95
C GLU A 21 7.76 10.00 3.68
N SER A 22 9.05 10.12 3.39
CA SER A 22 9.54 10.72 2.15
C SER A 22 9.48 9.75 0.96
N HIS A 23 9.57 8.44 1.21
CA HIS A 23 9.57 7.42 0.17
C HIS A 23 8.18 6.83 -0.09
N VAL A 24 7.26 6.92 0.87
CA VAL A 24 5.96 6.23 0.79
C VAL A 24 4.83 7.23 0.81
N ARG A 25 4.10 7.28 -0.31
CA ARG A 25 2.91 8.10 -0.45
C ARG A 25 1.68 7.21 -0.55
N ARG A 26 0.69 7.46 0.31
CA ARG A 26 -0.59 6.75 0.31
C ARG A 26 -1.67 7.70 -0.14
N GLU A 27 -2.32 7.40 -1.24
CA GLU A 27 -3.41 8.19 -1.77
C GLU A 27 -4.72 7.45 -1.57
N ILE A 28 -5.69 8.12 -0.97
CA ILE A 28 -7.01 7.55 -0.70
C ILE A 28 -8.05 8.59 -1.07
N TRP A 29 -8.95 8.21 -1.95
CA TRP A 29 -10.06 9.04 -2.36
C TRP A 29 -11.31 8.18 -2.54
N SER A 30 -12.47 8.80 -2.45
CA SER A 30 -13.75 8.15 -2.67
C SER A 30 -14.42 8.77 -3.88
N SER A 31 -15.09 7.93 -4.66
CA SER A 31 -15.90 8.34 -5.79
C SER A 31 -17.32 7.77 -5.66
N GLY A 32 -18.25 8.27 -6.47
CA GLY A 32 -19.63 7.82 -6.45
C GLY A 32 -20.53 8.58 -5.48
N SER A 33 -21.79 8.15 -5.43
CA SER A 33 -22.81 8.78 -4.59
C SER A 33 -22.58 8.49 -3.11
N PRO A 34 -22.99 9.38 -2.19
CA PRO A 34 -22.87 9.14 -0.74
C PRO A 34 -23.52 7.83 -0.26
N SER A 35 -24.55 7.36 -0.98
CA SER A 35 -25.26 6.11 -0.69
C SER A 35 -24.55 4.86 -1.20
N SER A 36 -23.53 5.00 -2.05
CA SER A 36 -22.69 3.89 -2.53
C SER A 36 -21.29 4.42 -2.88
N PRO A 37 -20.49 4.80 -1.86
CA PRO A 37 -19.16 5.33 -2.09
C PRO A 37 -18.23 4.19 -2.52
N MET A 38 -17.46 4.42 -3.58
CA MET A 38 -16.37 3.56 -3.98
C MET A 38 -15.05 4.19 -3.52
N TRP A 39 -14.39 3.53 -2.58
CA TRP A 39 -13.11 3.97 -2.06
C TRP A 39 -11.99 3.41 -2.91
N HIS A 40 -11.08 4.26 -3.33
CA HIS A 40 -9.87 3.91 -4.04
C HIS A 40 -8.68 4.19 -3.12
N ALA A 41 -7.78 3.22 -3.01
CA ALA A 41 -6.53 3.35 -2.29
C ALA A 41 -5.38 2.97 -3.21
N THR A 42 -4.39 3.85 -3.31
CA THR A 42 -3.16 3.63 -4.06
C THR A 42 -1.96 3.86 -3.14
N ILE A 43 -0.99 2.96 -3.19
CA ILE A 43 0.24 3.05 -2.43
C ILE A 43 1.39 3.22 -3.40
N TYR A 44 2.06 4.35 -3.28
CA TYR A 44 3.26 4.68 -4.02
C TYR A 44 4.48 4.50 -3.10
N ILE A 45 5.50 3.82 -3.60
CA ILE A 45 6.79 3.67 -2.94
C ILE A 45 7.84 4.13 -3.94
N ASN A 46 8.70 5.08 -3.57
CA ASN A 46 9.65 5.74 -4.49
C ASN A 46 8.96 6.29 -5.75
N ASP A 47 7.83 6.98 -5.60
CA ASP A 47 7.00 7.51 -6.71
C ASP A 47 6.45 6.45 -7.70
N MET A 48 6.69 5.16 -7.47
CA MET A 48 6.14 4.08 -8.29
C MET A 48 4.88 3.51 -7.62
N ASN A 49 3.89 3.11 -8.41
CA ASN A 49 2.69 2.46 -7.89
C ASN A 49 3.00 0.99 -7.55
N TYR A 50 2.93 0.67 -6.26
CA TYR A 50 3.17 -0.68 -5.75
C TYR A 50 1.88 -1.44 -5.45
N GLY A 51 0.75 -0.74 -5.27
CA GLY A 51 -0.52 -1.39 -4.96
C GLY A 51 -1.69 -0.46 -5.16
N HIS A 52 -2.74 -0.98 -5.78
CA HIS A 52 -3.98 -0.24 -6.01
C HIS A 52 -5.18 -1.15 -5.79
N ALA A 53 -6.16 -0.66 -5.02
CA ALA A 53 -7.42 -1.36 -4.85
C ALA A 53 -8.60 -0.40 -4.70
N SER A 54 -9.77 -0.88 -5.09
CA SER A 54 -11.03 -0.19 -4.93
C SER A 54 -12.03 -1.07 -4.19
N ALA A 55 -12.74 -0.52 -3.21
CA ALA A 55 -13.72 -1.25 -2.41
C ALA A 55 -14.86 -0.34 -1.94
N PRO A 56 -16.03 -0.90 -1.56
CA PRO A 56 -17.15 -0.11 -1.03
C PRO A 56 -16.87 0.51 0.35
N THR A 57 -15.77 0.13 1.01
CA THR A 57 -15.35 0.71 2.29
C THR A 57 -13.89 1.15 2.23
N LYS A 58 -13.58 2.25 2.93
CA LYS A 58 -12.22 2.79 3.04
C LYS A 58 -11.25 1.74 3.56
N GLY A 59 -11.66 0.97 4.57
CA GLY A 59 -10.83 -0.05 5.20
C GLY A 59 -10.45 -1.16 4.23
N ALA A 60 -11.44 -1.71 3.52
CA ALA A 60 -11.19 -2.79 2.55
C ALA A 60 -10.27 -2.33 1.41
N ALA A 61 -10.46 -1.11 0.88
CA ALA A 61 -9.60 -0.58 -0.18
C ALA A 61 -8.14 -0.45 0.31
N GLN A 62 -7.95 0.07 1.52
CA GLN A 62 -6.61 0.19 2.11
C GLN A 62 -5.96 -1.16 2.40
N ASP A 63 -6.72 -2.15 2.88
CA ASP A 63 -6.20 -3.47 3.20
C ASP A 63 -5.74 -4.21 1.94
N GLU A 64 -6.55 -4.18 0.89
CA GLU A 64 -6.23 -4.78 -0.41
C GLU A 64 -5.03 -4.09 -1.08
N ALA A 65 -5.00 -2.75 -1.09
CA ALA A 65 -3.86 -2.00 -1.63
C ALA A 65 -2.57 -2.28 -0.84
N ALA A 66 -2.66 -2.39 0.49
CA ALA A 66 -1.52 -2.72 1.34
C ALA A 66 -1.00 -4.13 1.10
N LEU A 67 -1.90 -5.10 0.92
CA LEU A 67 -1.54 -6.49 0.60
C LEU A 67 -0.81 -6.57 -0.75
N GLN A 68 -1.31 -5.89 -1.78
CA GLN A 68 -0.65 -5.82 -3.07
C GLN A 68 0.74 -5.18 -2.97
N ALA A 69 0.84 -4.03 -2.31
CA ALA A 69 2.12 -3.34 -2.13
C ALA A 69 3.14 -4.20 -1.38
N TYR A 70 2.71 -4.90 -0.32
CA TYR A 70 3.57 -5.81 0.43
C TYR A 70 4.05 -6.97 -0.44
N ASN A 71 3.15 -7.59 -1.21
CA ASN A 71 3.52 -8.70 -2.10
C ASN A 71 4.48 -8.27 -3.20
N ASN A 72 4.28 -7.09 -3.80
CA ASN A 72 5.17 -6.54 -4.82
C ASN A 72 6.53 -6.16 -4.24
N LEU A 73 6.56 -5.49 -3.09
CA LEU A 73 7.80 -5.16 -2.37
C LEU A 73 8.60 -6.41 -2.03
N ARG A 74 7.92 -7.46 -1.57
CA ARG A 74 8.53 -8.75 -1.23
C ARG A 74 9.05 -9.49 -2.46
N ARG A 75 8.34 -9.42 -3.61
CA ARG A 75 8.81 -9.95 -4.90
C ARG A 75 10.06 -9.23 -5.40
N GLU A 76 10.09 -7.90 -5.34
CA GLU A 76 11.26 -7.11 -5.73
C GLU A 76 12.48 -7.40 -4.85
N ARG A 77 12.28 -7.58 -3.54
CA ARG A 77 13.37 -8.00 -2.64
C ARG A 77 13.98 -9.35 -3.07
N MET A 78 13.15 -10.29 -3.52
CA MET A 78 13.65 -11.59 -4.02
C MET A 78 14.32 -11.46 -5.38
N ALA A 79 13.82 -10.59 -6.26
CA ALA A 79 14.39 -10.35 -7.58
C ALA A 79 15.71 -9.55 -7.55
N GLY A 80 15.90 -8.68 -6.55
CA GLY A 80 17.10 -7.86 -6.37
C GLY A 80 18.22 -8.49 -5.53
N GLY A 81 18.02 -9.71 -5.02
CA GLY A 81 18.99 -10.42 -4.16
C GLY A 81 20.04 -11.23 -4.91
N GLY A 82 20.21 -11.02 -6.22
CA GLY A 82 21.17 -11.73 -7.05
C GLY A 82 22.31 -10.83 -7.52
N TYR A 83 23.21 -10.42 -6.62
CA TYR A 83 24.54 -9.90 -6.95
C TYR A 83 25.54 -10.29 -5.85
#